data_AF-A0A554JJ32-F1
#
_entry.id   AF-A0A554JJ32-F1
#
_cell.length_a   1.000
_cell.length_b   1.000
_cell.length_c   1.000
_cell.angle_alpha   90.00
_cell.angle_beta   90.00
_cell.angle_gamma   90.00
#
_symmetry.space_group_name_H-M   'P 1'
#
loop_
_entity.id
_entity.type
_entity.pdbx_description
1 polymer ?
#
loop_
_entity_poly.entity_id
_entity_poly.type
_entity_poly.pdbx_seq_one_letter_code
_entity_poly.pdbx_strand_id
1 'polypeptide(L)'
;MGAQNTEHRARNIKRARDAEHLSKLKRYMKISNGMEHIGAHIRTRRRITAKQRATERGELMEYFCEQLNLSRIHDGFRPISMARMGRILEGIPTKDLYYLKSVCVQADDFSKKFWWEIDPKRHEKGTPRFARQNFMR
;
A
#
# COMPACT_ATOMS: atom_id res chain seq x y z
N MET A 1 7.48 48.45 56.83
CA MET A 1 7.72 47.96 55.46
C MET A 1 7.19 46.52 55.30
N GLY A 2 5.88 46.27 55.35
CA GLY A 2 5.32 44.90 55.41
C GLY A 2 4.23 44.54 54.39
N ALA A 3 3.57 45.53 53.78
CA ALA A 3 2.39 45.30 52.93
C ALA A 3 2.73 44.91 51.47
N GLN A 4 3.87 45.36 50.94
CA GLN A 4 4.25 45.08 49.53
C GLN A 4 4.66 43.62 49.29
N ASN A 5 5.07 42.90 50.34
CA ASN A 5 5.59 41.53 50.23
C ASN A 5 4.47 40.47 50.19
N THR A 6 3.33 40.75 50.83
CA THR A 6 2.16 39.86 50.86
C THR A 6 1.39 39.88 49.54
N GLU A 7 1.24 41.06 48.91
CA GLU A 7 0.57 41.21 47.61
C GLU A 7 1.36 40.57 46.46
N HIS A 8 2.68 40.64 46.51
CA HIS A 8 3.54 39.98 45.51
C HIS A 8 3.40 38.45 45.60
N ARG A 9 3.35 37.91 46.83
CA ARG A 9 3.14 36.48 47.08
C ARG A 9 1.75 36.01 46.64
N ALA A 10 0.70 36.79 46.89
CA ALA A 10 -0.65 36.48 46.44
C ALA A 10 -0.78 36.45 44.90
N ARG A 11 -0.13 37.39 44.20
CA ARG A 11 -0.06 37.40 42.72
C ARG A 11 0.67 36.17 42.15
N ASN A 12 1.75 35.75 42.79
CA ASN A 12 2.50 34.57 42.35
C ASN A 12 1.71 33.26 42.58
N ILE A 13 0.97 33.15 43.68
CA ILE A 13 0.10 31.98 43.94
C ILE A 13 -1.04 31.89 42.92
N LYS A 14 -1.65 33.03 42.57
CA LYS A 14 -2.72 33.07 41.55
C LYS A 14 -2.19 32.66 40.18
N ARG A 15 -1.03 33.20 39.77
CA ARG A 15 -0.35 32.82 38.51
C ARG A 15 0.01 31.34 38.44
N ALA A 16 0.44 30.75 39.56
CA ALA A 16 0.75 29.32 39.63
C ALA A 16 -0.49 28.45 39.43
N ARG A 17 -1.62 28.80 40.08
CA ARG A 17 -2.91 28.10 39.87
C ARG A 17 -3.43 28.24 38.44
N ASP A 18 -3.35 29.43 37.86
CA ASP A 18 -3.79 29.69 36.49
C ASP A 18 -2.94 28.90 35.48
N ALA A 19 -1.63 28.78 35.72
CA ALA A 19 -0.72 27.97 34.90
C ALA A 19 -1.02 26.47 35.00
N GLU A 20 -1.31 25.95 36.20
CA GLU A 20 -1.74 24.55 36.37
C GLU A 20 -3.05 24.27 35.65
N HIS A 21 -4.03 25.16 35.77
CA HIS A 21 -5.32 25.06 35.10
C HIS A 21 -5.17 25.08 33.56
N LEU A 22 -4.34 25.98 33.03
CA LEU A 22 -3.98 26.01 31.60
C LEU A 22 -3.28 24.72 31.15
N SER A 23 -2.39 24.16 31.97
CA SER A 23 -1.73 22.87 31.66
C SER A 23 -2.74 21.72 31.60
N LYS A 24 -3.73 21.72 32.51
CA LYS A 24 -4.78 20.71 32.60
C LYS A 24 -5.72 20.81 31.40
N LEU A 25 -6.10 22.02 31.00
CA LEU A 25 -6.90 22.28 29.80
C LEU A 25 -6.18 21.89 28.52
N LYS A 26 -4.89 22.24 28.37
CA LYS A 26 -4.08 21.80 27.21
C LYS A 26 -3.98 20.27 27.14
N ARG A 27 -3.90 19.59 28.28
CA ARG A 27 -3.90 18.12 28.36
C ARG A 27 -5.24 17.52 27.93
N TYR A 28 -6.36 18.11 28.38
CA TYR A 28 -7.71 17.72 27.97
C TYR A 28 -7.95 17.93 26.46
N MET A 29 -7.55 19.08 25.90
CA MET A 29 -7.69 19.35 24.47
C MET A 29 -6.77 18.49 23.59
N LYS A 30 -5.58 18.09 24.09
CA LYS A 30 -4.70 17.15 23.38
C LYS A 30 -5.32 15.75 23.26
N ILE A 31 -6.10 15.33 24.26
CA ILE A 31 -6.84 14.07 24.25
C ILE A 31 -8.05 14.16 23.30
N SER A 32 -8.77 15.30 23.26
CA SER A 32 -9.92 15.47 22.35
C SER A 32 -9.50 15.62 20.88
N ASN A 33 -8.36 16.25 20.60
CA ASN A 33 -7.81 16.35 19.23
C ASN A 33 -7.19 15.04 18.74
N GLY A 34 -7.09 14.02 19.60
CA GLY A 34 -6.63 12.67 19.30
C GLY A 34 -7.75 11.67 19.00
N MET A 35 -8.96 12.14 18.61
CA MET A 35 -9.93 11.27 17.96
C MET A 35 -9.43 10.96 16.54
N GLU A 36 -8.39 10.15 16.45
CA GLU A 36 -8.02 9.52 15.19
C GLU A 36 -9.25 8.79 14.66
N HIS A 37 -9.69 9.18 13.45
CA HIS A 37 -10.81 8.53 12.81
C HIS A 37 -10.57 7.01 12.81
N ILE A 38 -11.57 6.20 13.14
CA ILE A 38 -11.50 4.73 13.03
C ILE A 38 -10.96 4.32 11.64
N GLY A 39 -11.24 5.10 10.60
CA GLY A 39 -10.67 4.94 9.26
C GLY A 39 -9.14 5.03 9.18
N ALA A 40 -8.46 5.81 10.03
CA ALA A 40 -7.00 5.83 10.12
C ALA A 40 -6.46 4.51 10.68
N HIS A 41 -7.03 4.00 11.77
CA HIS A 41 -6.63 2.71 12.35
C HIS A 41 -6.92 1.53 11.41
N ILE A 42 -8.05 1.54 10.69
CA ILE A 42 -8.37 0.52 9.68
C ILE A 42 -7.35 0.55 8.52
N ARG A 43 -6.97 1.74 8.03
CA ARG A 43 -5.98 1.88 6.95
C ARG A 43 -4.60 1.37 7.38
N THR A 44 -4.15 1.75 8.58
CA THR A 44 -2.86 1.31 9.13
C THR A 44 -2.86 -0.21 9.33
N ARG A 45 -3.92 -0.78 9.92
CA ARG A 45 -4.05 -2.23 10.10
C ARG A 45 -4.05 -2.98 8.76
N ARG A 46 -4.80 -2.49 7.76
CA ARG A 46 -4.84 -3.08 6.41
C ARG A 46 -3.45 -3.12 5.76
N ARG A 47 -2.68 -2.04 5.85
CA ARG A 47 -1.30 -1.98 5.32
C ARG A 47 -0.37 -2.96 6.01
N ILE A 48 -0.44 -3.06 7.34
CA ILE A 48 0.37 -4.00 8.13
C ILE A 48 0.02 -5.45 7.76
N THR A 49 -1.27 -5.79 7.69
CA THR A 49 -1.71 -7.13 7.29
C THR A 49 -1.39 -7.47 5.84
N ALA A 50 -1.39 -6.49 4.93
CA ALA A 50 -1.01 -6.70 3.53
C ALA A 50 0.48 -7.03 3.42
N LYS A 51 1.33 -6.32 4.18
CA LYS A 51 2.77 -6.60 4.26
C LYS A 51 3.06 -7.96 4.91
N GLN A 52 2.30 -8.35 5.93
CA GLN A 52 2.44 -9.66 6.60
C GLN A 52 1.95 -10.86 5.78
N ARG A 53 1.14 -10.63 4.73
CA ARG A 53 0.62 -11.67 3.84
C ARG A 53 1.27 -11.64 2.46
N ALA A 54 2.43 -11.00 2.33
CA ALA A 54 3.25 -11.07 1.13
C ALA A 54 3.58 -12.55 0.88
N THR A 55 2.88 -13.13 -0.09
CA THR A 55 3.19 -14.46 -0.61
C THR A 55 4.14 -14.26 -1.77
N GLU A 56 5.02 -15.23 -2.01
CA GLU A 56 5.89 -15.30 -3.18
C GLU A 56 5.15 -14.96 -4.49
N ARG A 57 3.95 -15.51 -4.65
CA ARG A 57 3.06 -15.20 -5.78
C ARG A 57 2.64 -13.73 -5.81
N GLY A 58 2.29 -13.17 -4.65
CA GLY A 58 1.91 -11.76 -4.51
C GLY A 58 3.06 -10.82 -4.89
N GLU A 59 4.29 -11.14 -4.51
CA GLU A 59 5.49 -10.37 -4.88
C GLU A 59 5.74 -10.41 -6.39
N LEU A 60 5.59 -11.59 -7.02
CA LEU A 60 5.66 -11.71 -8.48
C LEU A 60 4.54 -10.92 -9.17
N MET A 61 3.32 -10.99 -8.65
CA MET A 61 2.19 -10.21 -9.18
C MET A 61 2.44 -8.70 -9.09
N GLU A 62 2.97 -8.23 -7.96
CA GLU A 62 3.33 -6.82 -7.76
C GLU A 62 4.39 -6.39 -8.76
N TYR A 63 5.44 -7.20 -8.91
CA TYR A 63 6.50 -6.97 -9.90
C TYR A 63 5.95 -6.84 -11.33
N PHE A 64 5.12 -7.79 -11.79
CA PHE A 64 4.51 -7.69 -13.12
C PHE A 64 3.62 -6.45 -13.26
N CYS A 65 2.86 -6.12 -12.21
CA CYS A 65 1.97 -4.97 -12.21
C CYS A 65 2.75 -3.66 -12.35
N GLU A 66 3.84 -3.50 -11.60
CA GLU A 66 4.72 -2.33 -11.68
C GLU A 66 5.34 -2.18 -13.07
N GLN A 67 5.96 -3.24 -13.59
CA GLN A 67 6.63 -3.21 -14.89
C GLN A 67 5.65 -2.89 -16.04
N LEU A 68 4.45 -3.49 -16.04
CA LEU A 68 3.44 -3.18 -17.04
C LEU A 68 2.90 -1.75 -16.88
N ASN A 69 2.77 -1.26 -15.66
CA ASN A 69 2.23 0.08 -15.43
C ASN A 69 3.19 1.19 -15.86
N LEU A 70 4.51 0.96 -15.88
CA LEU A 70 5.48 1.93 -16.40
C LEU A 70 5.16 2.31 -17.85
N SER A 71 5.06 1.31 -18.74
CA SER A 71 4.71 1.52 -20.15
C SER A 71 3.29 2.07 -20.32
N ARG A 72 2.32 1.53 -19.57
CA ARG A 72 0.92 1.97 -19.67
C ARG A 72 0.72 3.43 -19.28
N ILE A 73 1.37 3.89 -18.21
CA ILE A 73 1.27 5.27 -17.74
C ILE A 73 1.92 6.20 -18.77
N HIS A 74 3.08 5.83 -19.30
CA HIS A 74 3.75 6.56 -20.36
C HIS A 74 2.83 6.78 -21.58
N ASP A 75 2.12 5.72 -21.98
CA ASP A 75 1.20 5.75 -23.13
C ASP A 75 -0.19 6.33 -22.79
N GLY A 76 -0.40 6.83 -21.58
CA GLY A 76 -1.67 7.44 -21.15
C GLY A 76 -2.79 6.45 -20.83
N PHE A 77 -2.50 5.15 -20.74
CA PHE A 77 -3.46 4.13 -20.34
C PHE A 77 -3.64 4.03 -18.83
N ARG A 78 -4.86 3.62 -18.41
CA ARG A 78 -5.14 3.33 -17.00
C ARG A 78 -4.23 2.20 -16.48
N PRO A 79 -3.61 2.36 -15.30
CA PRO A 79 -2.80 1.30 -14.69
C PRO A 79 -3.64 0.07 -14.36
N ILE A 80 -3.00 -1.09 -14.43
CA ILE A 80 -3.51 -2.38 -13.98
C ILE A 80 -3.46 -2.41 -12.46
N SER A 81 -4.51 -2.93 -11.84
CA SER A 81 -4.55 -3.16 -10.40
C SER A 81 -4.07 -4.58 -10.06
N MET A 82 -3.64 -4.78 -8.82
CA MET A 82 -3.27 -6.11 -8.30
C MET A 82 -4.39 -7.15 -8.47
N ALA A 83 -5.64 -6.75 -8.27
CA ALA A 83 -6.80 -7.63 -8.47
C ALA A 83 -6.92 -8.08 -9.94
N ARG A 84 -6.74 -7.14 -10.89
CA ARG A 84 -6.76 -7.46 -12.32
C ARG A 84 -5.57 -8.34 -12.71
N MET A 85 -4.38 -8.08 -12.15
CA MET A 85 -3.20 -8.91 -12.36
C MET A 85 -3.44 -10.36 -11.88
N GLY A 86 -4.09 -10.53 -10.73
CA GLY A 86 -4.43 -11.86 -10.21
C GLY A 86 -5.32 -12.66 -11.17
N ARG A 87 -6.28 -12.01 -11.83
CA ARG A 87 -7.15 -12.63 -12.84
C ARG A 87 -6.42 -12.95 -14.14
N ILE A 88 -5.47 -12.11 -14.54
CA ILE A 88 -4.62 -12.37 -15.72
C ILE A 88 -3.79 -13.64 -15.49
N LEU A 89 -3.22 -13.79 -14.30
CA LEU A 89 -2.30 -14.87 -13.94
C LEU A 89 -2.98 -16.08 -13.27
N GLU A 90 -4.30 -16.09 -13.12
CA GLU A 90 -5.06 -17.11 -12.35
C GLU A 90 -4.79 -18.54 -12.82
N GLY A 91 -4.62 -18.73 -14.12
CA GLY A 91 -4.33 -20.04 -14.72
C GLY A 91 -2.85 -20.45 -14.75
N ILE A 92 -1.95 -19.62 -14.24
CA ILE A 92 -0.50 -19.84 -14.31
C ILE A 92 0.04 -20.22 -12.92
N PRO A 93 0.64 -21.41 -12.75
CA PRO A 93 1.31 -21.81 -11.51
C PRO A 93 2.40 -20.83 -11.07
N THR A 94 2.66 -20.71 -9.76
CA THR A 94 3.69 -19.79 -9.25
C THR A 94 5.10 -20.11 -9.77
N LYS A 95 5.44 -21.39 -9.97
CA LYS A 95 6.73 -21.80 -10.57
C LYS A 95 6.91 -21.22 -11.96
N ASP A 96 5.84 -21.24 -12.74
CA ASP A 96 5.80 -20.75 -14.11
C ASP A 96 5.89 -19.21 -14.17
N LEU A 97 5.45 -18.51 -13.13
CA LEU A 97 5.63 -17.06 -13.02
C LEU A 97 7.10 -16.65 -12.94
N TYR A 98 7.98 -17.47 -12.35
CA TYR A 98 9.42 -17.19 -12.34
C TYR A 98 10.03 -17.29 -13.72
N TYR A 99 9.64 -18.30 -14.50
CA TYR A 99 10.08 -18.44 -15.89
C TYR A 99 9.52 -17.30 -16.75
N LEU A 100 8.25 -16.94 -16.57
CA LEU A 100 7.65 -15.78 -17.25
C LEU A 100 8.42 -14.50 -16.93
N LYS A 101 8.80 -14.29 -15.67
CA LYS A 101 9.60 -13.13 -15.25
C LYS A 101 10.95 -13.11 -15.96
N SER A 102 11.69 -14.22 -15.98
CA SER A 102 13.02 -14.26 -16.60
C SER A 102 12.97 -13.97 -18.10
N VAL A 103 11.99 -14.54 -18.82
CA VAL A 103 11.80 -14.29 -20.25
C VAL A 103 11.41 -12.84 -20.54
N CYS A 104 10.57 -12.22 -19.72
CA CYS A 104 10.17 -10.82 -19.91
C CYS A 104 11.32 -9.85 -19.61
N VAL A 105 12.17 -10.15 -18.63
CA VAL A 105 13.34 -9.32 -18.27
C VAL A 105 14.42 -9.38 -19.35
N GLN A 106 14.57 -10.51 -20.02
CA GLN A 106 15.56 -10.69 -21.09
C GLN A 106 15.12 -10.07 -22.43
N ALA A 107 13.86 -9.68 -22.57
CA ALA A 107 13.33 -9.10 -23.80
C ALA A 107 13.53 -7.59 -23.85
N ASP A 108 13.66 -7.04 -25.06
CA ASP A 108 13.79 -5.59 -25.28
C ASP A 108 12.56 -4.80 -24.82
N ASP A 109 11.37 -5.40 -24.93
CA ASP A 109 10.11 -4.81 -24.49
C ASP A 109 9.37 -5.78 -23.56
N PHE A 110 9.43 -5.46 -22.27
CA PHE A 110 8.80 -6.24 -21.21
C PHE A 110 7.30 -6.42 -21.45
N SER A 111 6.58 -5.32 -21.75
CA SER A 111 5.12 -5.37 -21.84
C SER A 111 4.69 -6.18 -23.05
N LYS A 112 5.32 -5.98 -24.22
CA LYS A 112 4.97 -6.75 -25.42
C LYS A 112 5.25 -8.23 -25.22
N LYS A 113 6.40 -8.58 -24.62
CA LYS A 113 6.76 -9.98 -24.38
C LYS A 113 5.80 -10.65 -23.40
N PHE A 114 5.43 -9.96 -22.32
CA PHE A 114 4.45 -10.46 -21.35
C PHE A 114 3.13 -10.82 -22.01
N TRP A 115 2.53 -9.90 -22.79
CA TRP A 115 1.26 -10.16 -23.47
C TRP A 115 1.34 -11.27 -24.50
N TRP A 116 2.49 -11.43 -25.15
CA TRP A 116 2.74 -12.52 -26.09
C TRP A 116 2.78 -13.88 -25.40
N GLU A 117 3.51 -13.99 -24.28
CA GLU A 117 3.69 -15.25 -23.55
C GLU A 117 2.39 -15.77 -22.93
N ILE A 118 1.54 -14.88 -22.42
CA ILE A 118 0.28 -15.28 -21.77
C ILE A 118 -0.87 -15.52 -22.75
N ASP A 119 -0.71 -15.18 -24.04
CA ASP A 119 -1.74 -15.36 -25.05
C ASP A 119 -1.76 -16.82 -25.52
N PRO A 120 -2.80 -17.60 -25.17
CA PRO A 120 -2.85 -19.03 -25.48
C PRO A 120 -2.94 -19.32 -26.98
N LYS A 121 -3.38 -18.35 -27.79
CA LYS A 121 -3.53 -18.52 -29.24
C LYS A 121 -2.19 -18.43 -29.99
N ARG A 122 -1.14 -17.90 -29.33
CA ARG A 122 0.18 -17.70 -29.94
C ARG A 122 1.12 -18.88 -29.81
N HIS A 123 0.71 -19.91 -29.07
CA HIS A 123 1.45 -21.16 -28.93
C HIS A 123 0.73 -22.23 -29.76
N GLU A 124 1.38 -22.74 -30.81
CA GLU A 124 0.82 -23.80 -31.65
C GLU A 124 0.56 -25.11 -30.86
N LYS A 125 -0.36 -25.93 -31.39
CA LYS A 125 -0.83 -27.19 -30.79
C LYS A 125 0.33 -28.05 -30.28
N GLY A 126 0.47 -28.12 -28.95
CA GLY A 126 1.29 -29.14 -28.29
C GLY A 126 2.17 -28.65 -27.14
N THR A 127 2.45 -27.34 -27.03
CA THR A 127 3.19 -26.81 -25.88
C THR A 127 2.51 -25.57 -25.31
N PRO A 128 1.48 -25.73 -24.46
CA PRO A 128 1.05 -24.62 -23.62
C PRO A 128 2.21 -24.30 -22.66
N ARG A 129 3.03 -23.27 -22.93
CA ARG A 129 3.99 -22.82 -21.90
C ARG A 129 3.24 -22.27 -20.69
N PHE A 130 2.10 -21.60 -20.92
CA PHE A 130 1.25 -21.06 -19.85
C PHE A 130 -0.28 -21.12 -20.16
N ALA A 131 -0.68 -21.77 -21.26
CA ALA A 131 -2.03 -21.69 -21.81
C ALA A 131 -3.05 -22.66 -21.17
N ARG A 132 -3.77 -22.12 -20.18
CA ARG A 132 -5.21 -22.26 -19.81
C ARG A 132 -5.99 -23.57 -20.07
N GLN A 133 -6.53 -24.12 -18.97
CA GLN A 133 -7.70 -25.01 -18.96
C GLN A 133 -9.07 -24.29 -18.87
N ASN A 134 -9.20 -22.98 -18.56
CA ASN A 134 -10.51 -22.42 -18.15
C ASN A 134 -10.84 -21.01 -18.71
N PHE A 135 -11.01 -20.86 -20.04
CA PHE A 135 -11.56 -19.62 -20.63
C PHE A 135 -12.85 -19.81 -21.43
N MET A 136 -13.63 -20.83 -21.08
CA MET A 136 -15.01 -20.99 -21.52
C MET A 136 -15.92 -21.11 -20.29
N ARG A 137 -16.44 -19.97 -19.81
CA ARG A 137 -17.72 -19.86 -19.10
C ARG A 137 -18.27 -18.47 -19.34
#